data_AF-A0A519D4H1-F1
#
_entry.id   AF-A0A519D4H1-F1
#
_cell.length_a   1.000
_cell.length_b   1.000
_cell.length_c   1.000
_cell.angle_alpha   90.00
_cell.angle_beta   90.00
_cell.angle_gamma   90.00
#
_symmetry.space_group_name_H-M   'P 1'
#
loop_
_entity.id
_entity.type
_entity.pdbx_description
1 polymer ?
#
loop_
_entity_poly.entity_id
_entity_poly.type
_entity_poly.pdbx_seq_one_letter_code
_entity_poly.pdbx_strand_id
1 'polypeptide(L)'
;MDKSNQSILEKVMKDTHEDYEKWINNFALNLESIWKESSAKKLMKNRQTQKSVIVIGGGPSLKKKKHLEILAESNYDGAIIVVDRVLKKALDSGVTPDKFKNFFVTSIEPYDRIELHFDHKIIDEFGTKIKGLFPIISSPKTVNRVREAGIKIHWFHPLIDYNKGSKSFNGLTAKIVKAKKDEGLPALQTGGNVGTTSWFIGWQILKYSTIGLIGMNHGWDEDDNPGQIITHGHENPNVEVDPSITNITFRKIYNPDFNCYCIMDPIYQFYSNALKEFISRSPKWLSTINATEGGSIFGEKITSMKLLEFLEKNQDK
;
A
#
# COMPACT_ATOMS: atom_id res chain seq x y z
N MET A 1 -27.62 2.12 10.15
CA MET A 1 -26.88 3.38 9.94
C MET A 1 -27.89 4.39 9.46
N ASP A 2 -28.02 5.55 10.11
CA ASP A 2 -29.02 6.56 9.75
C ASP A 2 -28.78 7.09 8.31
N LYS A 3 -29.85 7.38 7.56
CA LYS A 3 -29.77 7.82 6.15
C LYS A 3 -29.02 9.14 5.99
N SER A 4 -29.05 9.99 7.03
CA SER A 4 -28.29 11.25 7.13
C SER A 4 -26.78 11.02 7.15
N ASN A 5 -26.31 10.04 7.92
CA ASN A 5 -24.88 9.70 8.02
C ASN A 5 -24.36 9.08 6.71
N GLN A 6 -25.22 8.35 5.99
CA GLN A 6 -24.85 7.76 4.71
C GLN A 6 -24.61 8.83 3.63
N SER A 7 -25.44 9.88 3.55
CA SER A 7 -25.27 10.94 2.54
C SER A 7 -24.01 11.79 2.77
N ILE A 8 -23.62 12.02 4.03
CA ILE A 8 -22.38 12.71 4.39
C ILE A 8 -21.17 11.87 4.00
N LEU A 9 -21.18 10.56 4.30
CA LEU A 9 -20.14 9.62 3.89
C LEU A 9 -20.00 9.56 2.35
N GLU A 10 -21.13 9.48 1.64
CA GLU A 10 -21.15 9.48 0.18
C GLU A 10 -20.59 10.79 -0.40
N LYS A 11 -20.87 11.94 0.21
CA LYS A 11 -20.32 13.23 -0.22
C LYS A 11 -18.80 13.31 -0.05
N VAL A 12 -18.26 12.86 1.09
CA VAL A 12 -16.81 12.76 1.33
C VAL A 12 -16.13 11.82 0.33
N MET A 13 -16.80 10.73 -0.06
CA MET A 13 -16.27 9.77 -1.04
C MET A 13 -16.46 10.23 -2.50
N LYS A 14 -17.48 11.03 -2.82
CA LYS A 14 -17.80 11.44 -4.20
C LYS A 14 -16.72 12.33 -4.82
N ASP A 15 -16.05 13.15 -4.03
CA ASP A 15 -14.96 14.01 -4.49
C ASP A 15 -13.67 13.25 -4.85
N THR A 16 -13.62 11.93 -4.59
CA THR A 16 -12.48 11.06 -4.97
C THR A 16 -12.60 10.44 -6.37
N HIS A 17 -13.67 10.73 -7.12
CA HIS A 17 -14.00 10.06 -8.39
C HIS A 17 -13.74 10.86 -9.68
N GLU A 18 -12.95 11.94 -9.65
CA GLU A 18 -12.60 12.71 -10.86
C GLU A 18 -11.10 12.66 -11.22
N ASP A 19 -10.56 11.45 -11.41
CA ASP A 19 -9.22 11.25 -11.99
C ASP A 19 -9.24 10.41 -13.28
N TYR A 20 -10.41 10.12 -13.84
CA TYR A 20 -10.53 9.23 -15.01
C TYR A 20 -9.73 9.71 -16.22
N GLU A 21 -9.80 11.00 -16.54
CA GLU A 21 -9.00 11.60 -17.63
C GLU A 21 -7.50 11.49 -17.35
N LYS A 22 -7.08 11.72 -16.11
CA LYS A 22 -5.69 11.56 -15.68
C LYS A 22 -5.23 10.12 -15.86
N TRP A 23 -6.05 9.13 -15.50
CA TRP A 23 -5.73 7.72 -15.70
C TRP A 23 -5.53 7.38 -17.17
N ILE A 24 -6.41 7.88 -18.05
CA ILE A 24 -6.28 7.69 -19.50
C ILE A 24 -5.00 8.33 -20.03
N ASN A 25 -4.74 9.59 -19.66
CA ASN A 25 -3.57 10.32 -20.13
C ASN A 25 -2.28 9.64 -19.67
N ASN A 26 -2.18 9.29 -18.39
CA ASN A 26 -1.03 8.57 -17.85
C ASN A 26 -0.83 7.21 -18.53
N PHE A 27 -1.91 6.45 -18.73
CA PHE A 27 -1.84 5.17 -19.45
C PHE A 27 -1.33 5.35 -20.88
N ALA A 28 -1.87 6.33 -21.61
CA ALA A 28 -1.48 6.60 -22.99
C ALA A 28 0.00 7.01 -23.09
N LEU A 29 0.45 7.91 -22.22
CA LEU A 29 1.83 8.39 -22.19
C LEU A 29 2.83 7.30 -21.79
N ASN A 30 2.44 6.37 -20.92
CA ASN A 30 3.29 5.26 -20.51
C ASN A 30 3.20 4.03 -21.42
N LEU A 31 2.32 4.01 -22.42
CA LEU A 31 1.97 2.79 -23.16
C LEU A 31 3.18 2.10 -23.80
N GLU A 32 4.10 2.88 -24.37
CA GLU A 32 5.33 2.35 -24.96
C GLU A 32 6.22 1.67 -23.91
N SER A 33 6.41 2.32 -22.76
CA SER A 33 7.15 1.77 -21.63
C SER A 33 6.48 0.52 -21.07
N ILE A 34 5.16 0.51 -20.95
CA ILE A 34 4.38 -0.66 -20.50
C ILE A 34 4.61 -1.88 -21.42
N TRP A 35 4.65 -1.66 -22.74
CA TRP A 35 4.93 -2.74 -23.69
C TRP A 35 6.37 -3.25 -23.58
N LYS A 36 7.36 -2.36 -23.41
CA LYS A 36 8.80 -2.72 -23.39
C LYS A 36 9.30 -3.26 -22.04
N GLU A 37 8.83 -2.71 -20.94
CA GLU A 37 9.35 -3.01 -19.59
C GLU A 37 8.71 -4.27 -18.98
N SER A 38 9.10 -4.65 -17.77
CA SER A 38 8.69 -5.94 -17.19
C SER A 38 7.22 -5.93 -16.75
N SER A 39 6.51 -7.03 -17.02
CA SER A 39 5.26 -7.34 -16.33
C SER A 39 5.54 -7.73 -14.88
N ALA A 40 4.69 -7.35 -13.93
CA ALA A 40 4.75 -7.88 -12.57
C ALA A 40 4.57 -9.40 -12.52
N LYS A 41 4.02 -10.03 -13.58
CA LYS A 41 4.02 -11.49 -13.72
C LYS A 41 5.43 -12.10 -13.69
N LYS A 42 6.47 -11.38 -14.13
CA LYS A 42 7.86 -11.87 -14.08
C LYS A 42 8.37 -12.08 -12.66
N LEU A 43 7.71 -11.48 -11.66
CA LEU A 43 8.01 -11.68 -10.25
C LEU A 43 7.28 -12.90 -9.65
N MET A 44 6.34 -13.49 -10.39
CA MET A 44 5.63 -14.70 -9.98
C MET A 44 6.58 -15.89 -10.02
N LYS A 45 7.12 -16.24 -8.86
CA LYS A 45 7.91 -17.45 -8.66
C LYS A 45 7.02 -18.57 -8.15
N ASN A 46 7.59 -19.78 -8.06
CA ASN A 46 6.98 -20.85 -7.27
C ASN A 46 6.73 -20.36 -5.84
N ARG A 47 5.70 -20.92 -5.21
CA ARG A 47 5.28 -20.56 -3.86
C ARG A 47 6.48 -20.62 -2.92
N GLN A 48 6.76 -19.51 -2.26
CA GLN A 48 7.86 -19.39 -1.31
C GLN A 48 7.39 -20.01 0.01
N THR A 49 7.37 -21.34 0.05
CA THR A 49 7.10 -22.09 1.28
C THR A 49 8.17 -21.75 2.31
N GLN A 50 7.77 -21.44 3.54
CA GLN A 50 8.63 -21.08 4.68
C GLN A 50 9.25 -19.68 4.69
N LYS A 51 9.07 -18.87 3.65
CA LYS A 51 9.51 -17.47 3.69
C LYS A 51 8.35 -16.53 3.97
N SER A 52 8.65 -15.45 4.67
CA SER A 52 7.74 -14.33 4.91
C SER A 52 8.16 -13.08 4.14
N VAL A 53 7.23 -12.15 4.05
CA VAL A 53 7.47 -10.79 3.56
C VAL A 53 6.87 -9.79 4.52
N ILE A 54 7.58 -8.69 4.78
CA ILE A 54 7.08 -7.57 5.56
C ILE A 54 6.59 -6.49 4.59
N VAL A 55 5.34 -6.08 4.75
CA VAL A 55 4.76 -4.87 4.14
C VAL A 55 4.93 -3.71 5.12
N ILE A 56 5.61 -2.66 4.65
CA ILE A 56 5.89 -1.45 5.42
C ILE A 56 4.97 -0.33 4.93
N GLY A 57 3.90 -0.08 5.66
CA GLY A 57 3.00 1.06 5.48
C GLY A 57 3.50 2.33 6.17
N GLY A 58 2.84 3.46 5.94
CA GLY A 58 3.29 4.78 6.43
C GLY A 58 2.67 5.28 7.74
N GLY A 59 2.03 4.41 8.52
CA GLY A 59 1.33 4.76 9.75
C GLY A 59 2.26 5.19 10.91
N PRO A 60 1.71 5.86 11.93
CA PRO A 60 2.47 6.45 13.03
C PRO A 60 3.24 5.42 13.87
N SER A 61 2.78 4.16 13.91
CA SER A 61 3.47 3.08 14.61
C SER A 61 4.92 2.90 14.17
N LEU A 62 5.27 3.15 12.90
CA LEU A 62 6.65 3.07 12.44
C LEU A 62 7.60 3.91 13.30
N LYS A 63 7.19 5.14 13.64
CA LYS A 63 7.97 6.04 14.49
C LYS A 63 7.80 5.69 15.97
N LYS A 64 6.55 5.54 16.43
CA LYS A 64 6.24 5.31 17.86
C LYS A 64 6.87 4.04 18.41
N LYS A 65 6.98 3.00 17.57
CA LYS A 65 7.48 1.67 17.92
C LYS A 65 8.88 1.40 17.37
N LYS A 66 9.49 2.38 16.69
CA LYS A 66 10.83 2.26 16.08
C LYS A 66 10.96 1.01 15.18
N HIS A 67 9.93 0.74 14.39
CA HIS A 67 9.86 -0.51 13.62
C HIS A 67 10.97 -0.62 12.58
N LEU A 68 11.41 0.49 12.00
CA LEU A 68 12.45 0.48 10.98
C LEU A 68 13.82 0.20 11.60
N GLU A 69 14.10 0.79 12.75
CA GLU A 69 15.31 0.56 13.53
C GLU A 69 15.38 -0.89 14.01
N ILE A 70 14.30 -1.41 14.60
CA ILE A 70 14.21 -2.82 15.03
C ILE A 70 14.46 -3.77 13.84
N LEU A 71 13.84 -3.50 12.69
CA LEU A 71 14.03 -4.31 11.49
C LEU A 71 15.48 -4.21 10.97
N ALA A 72 16.06 -3.01 10.95
CA ALA A 72 17.43 -2.74 10.54
C ALA A 72 18.49 -3.33 11.48
N GLU A 73 18.15 -3.68 12.71
CA GLU A 73 19.02 -4.38 13.66
C GLU A 73 18.79 -5.91 13.68
N SER A 74 17.65 -6.38 13.17
CA SER A 74 17.28 -7.81 13.20
C SER A 74 18.09 -8.70 12.24
N ASN A 75 18.08 -10.02 12.48
CA ASN A 75 18.63 -11.02 11.55
C ASN A 75 17.58 -11.54 10.54
N TYR A 76 16.47 -10.82 10.36
CA TYR A 76 15.45 -11.20 9.39
C TYR A 76 16.01 -11.14 7.96
N ASP A 77 15.77 -12.18 7.16
CA ASP A 77 16.29 -12.30 5.79
C ASP A 77 15.17 -12.40 4.73
N GLY A 78 13.91 -12.36 5.17
CA GLY A 78 12.74 -12.38 4.32
C GLY A 78 12.61 -11.12 3.44
N ALA A 79 11.59 -11.09 2.60
CA ALA A 79 11.39 -9.96 1.68
C ALA A 79 10.82 -8.73 2.38
N ILE A 80 11.09 -7.57 1.77
CA ILE A 80 10.56 -6.26 2.17
C ILE A 80 9.77 -5.68 1.01
N ILE A 81 8.53 -5.27 1.28
CA ILE A 81 7.73 -4.42 0.39
C ILE A 81 7.48 -3.11 1.13
N VAL A 82 8.04 -2.01 0.65
CA VAL A 82 7.83 -0.68 1.21
C VAL A 82 6.90 0.14 0.32
N VAL A 83 5.97 0.89 0.92
CA VAL A 83 5.15 1.84 0.16
C VAL A 83 5.99 3.06 -0.24
N ASP A 84 5.73 3.61 -1.42
CA ASP A 84 6.42 4.77 -2.01
C ASP A 84 6.85 5.85 -1.00
N ARG A 85 5.91 6.44 -0.25
CA ARG A 85 6.18 7.54 0.68
C ARG A 85 7.12 7.18 1.84
N VAL A 86 7.32 5.89 2.10
CA VAL A 86 8.18 5.39 3.20
C VAL A 86 9.56 4.97 2.69
N LEU A 87 9.75 4.82 1.38
CA LEU A 87 10.98 4.27 0.80
C LEU A 87 12.23 4.99 1.32
N LYS A 88 12.28 6.33 1.20
CA LYS A 88 13.42 7.13 1.70
C LYS A 88 13.71 6.84 3.17
N LYS A 89 12.67 6.91 4.02
CA LYS A 89 12.80 6.72 5.47
C LYS A 89 13.30 5.31 5.81
N ALA A 90 12.82 4.29 5.10
CA ALA A 90 13.29 2.91 5.27
C ALA A 90 14.78 2.78 4.95
N LEU A 91 15.21 3.33 3.81
CA LEU A 91 16.62 3.33 3.41
C LEU A 91 17.51 4.08 4.42
N ASP A 92 17.09 5.29 4.84
CA ASP A 92 17.82 6.10 5.83
C ASP A 92 17.98 5.36 7.17
N SER A 93 17.03 4.49 7.52
CA SER A 93 17.03 3.73 8.78
C SER A 93 17.84 2.43 8.70
N GLY A 94 18.50 2.14 7.57
CA GLY A 94 19.27 0.90 7.37
C GLY A 94 18.44 -0.30 6.86
N VAL A 95 17.16 -0.10 6.52
CA VAL A 95 16.34 -1.10 5.84
C VAL A 95 16.61 -0.99 4.34
N THR A 96 17.75 -1.52 3.90
CA THR A 96 18.27 -1.37 2.53
C THR A 96 18.27 -2.68 1.73
N PRO A 97 18.34 -2.63 0.39
CA PRO A 97 18.52 -3.82 -0.45
C PRO A 97 19.81 -4.61 -0.20
N ASP A 98 20.83 -4.00 0.39
CA ASP A 98 22.07 -4.68 0.76
C ASP A 98 21.86 -5.64 1.92
N LYS A 99 21.01 -5.25 2.87
CA LYS A 99 20.57 -6.11 3.96
C LYS A 99 19.49 -7.09 3.51
N PHE A 100 18.47 -6.61 2.80
CA PHE A 100 17.32 -7.40 2.37
C PHE A 100 17.32 -7.59 0.85
N LYS A 101 17.90 -8.69 0.37
CA LYS A 101 18.08 -8.96 -1.08
C LYS A 101 16.79 -8.90 -1.90
N ASN A 102 15.66 -9.23 -1.29
CA ASN A 102 14.34 -9.16 -1.91
C ASN A 102 13.64 -7.87 -1.48
N PHE A 103 14.07 -6.75 -2.07
CA PHE A 103 13.57 -5.42 -1.78
C PHE A 103 12.63 -4.90 -2.87
N PHE A 104 11.42 -4.51 -2.48
CA PHE A 104 10.39 -4.03 -3.38
C PHE A 104 9.83 -2.69 -2.91
N VAL A 105 9.52 -1.81 -3.85
CA VAL A 105 8.71 -0.61 -3.60
C VAL A 105 7.41 -0.69 -4.39
N THR A 106 6.29 -0.26 -3.80
CA THR A 106 4.99 -0.20 -4.45
C THR A 106 4.45 1.22 -4.43
N SER A 107 3.84 1.65 -5.54
CA SER A 107 2.99 2.84 -5.62
C SER A 107 1.70 2.49 -6.34
N ILE A 108 0.61 3.21 -6.07
CA ILE A 108 -0.66 3.03 -6.81
C ILE A 108 -1.29 4.33 -7.32
N GLU A 109 -0.75 5.48 -6.91
CA GLU A 109 -1.39 6.78 -7.15
C GLU A 109 -1.02 7.34 -8.55
N PRO A 110 -1.96 8.03 -9.22
CA PRO A 110 -1.73 8.59 -10.56
C PRO A 110 -1.10 9.99 -10.54
N TYR A 111 -0.78 10.56 -9.38
CA TYR A 111 -0.44 11.98 -9.24
C TYR A 111 1.04 12.28 -9.46
N ASP A 112 1.35 13.43 -10.07
CA ASP A 112 2.73 13.88 -10.28
C ASP A 112 3.51 14.11 -8.98
N ARG A 113 2.83 14.52 -7.91
CA ARG A 113 3.43 14.73 -6.58
C ARG A 113 4.14 13.49 -6.01
N ILE A 114 3.78 12.30 -6.49
CA ILE A 114 4.38 11.03 -6.05
C ILE A 114 5.86 10.96 -6.44
N GLU A 115 6.30 11.69 -7.47
CA GLU A 115 7.71 11.84 -7.83
C GLU A 115 8.56 12.29 -6.64
N LEU A 116 8.03 13.16 -5.76
CA LEU A 116 8.75 13.66 -4.58
C LEU A 116 9.13 12.55 -3.60
N HIS A 117 8.45 11.39 -3.62
CA HIS A 117 8.83 10.24 -2.80
C HIS A 117 10.05 9.49 -3.33
N PHE A 118 10.41 9.71 -4.60
CA PHE A 118 11.54 9.09 -5.28
C PHE A 118 12.71 10.05 -5.47
N ASP A 119 12.50 11.35 -5.32
CA ASP A 119 13.52 12.37 -5.59
C ASP A 119 14.51 12.59 -4.43
N HIS A 120 15.29 11.55 -4.14
CA HIS A 120 16.28 11.57 -3.07
C HIS A 120 17.55 10.82 -3.44
N LYS A 121 18.71 11.38 -3.07
CA LYS A 121 20.04 10.79 -3.36
C LYS A 121 20.20 9.34 -2.89
N ILE A 122 19.63 8.99 -1.73
CA ILE A 122 19.70 7.62 -1.20
C ILE A 122 18.91 6.63 -2.09
N ILE A 123 17.87 7.11 -2.78
CA ILE A 123 17.13 6.28 -3.74
C ILE A 123 17.96 6.08 -5.01
N ASP A 124 18.73 7.08 -5.44
CA ASP A 124 19.66 6.94 -6.57
C ASP A 124 20.80 5.96 -6.24
N GLU A 125 21.28 5.94 -5.00
CA GLU A 125 22.30 5.02 -4.51
C GLU A 125 21.84 3.55 -4.57
N PHE A 126 20.63 3.27 -4.09
CA PHE A 126 20.11 1.90 -3.98
C PHE A 126 19.23 1.46 -5.16
N GLY A 127 18.81 2.38 -6.04
CA GLY A 127 17.71 2.14 -6.96
C GLY A 127 17.93 0.96 -7.90
N THR A 128 19.15 0.74 -8.38
CA THR A 128 19.51 -0.42 -9.22
C THR A 128 19.27 -1.79 -8.56
N LYS A 129 19.18 -1.83 -7.22
CA LYS A 129 18.90 -3.04 -6.41
C LYS A 129 17.42 -3.17 -6.02
N ILE A 130 16.58 -2.19 -6.33
CA ILE A 130 15.17 -2.13 -5.97
C ILE A 130 14.28 -2.58 -7.13
N LYS A 131 13.26 -3.38 -6.83
CA LYS A 131 12.20 -3.75 -7.78
C LYS A 131 10.94 -2.93 -7.49
N GLY A 132 10.54 -2.09 -8.42
CA GLY A 132 9.33 -1.28 -8.30
C GLY A 132 8.11 -1.96 -8.91
N LEU A 133 6.96 -1.86 -8.23
CA LEU A 133 5.66 -2.27 -8.76
C LEU A 133 4.77 -1.03 -8.93
N PHE A 134 4.41 -0.74 -10.17
CA PHE A 134 3.67 0.47 -10.55
C PHE A 134 2.45 0.13 -11.42
N PRO A 135 1.28 0.74 -11.17
CA PRO A 135 0.13 0.54 -12.02
C PRO A 135 0.29 1.26 -13.35
N ILE A 136 -0.42 0.79 -14.37
CA ILE A 136 -0.46 1.45 -15.69
C ILE A 136 -0.94 2.91 -15.67
N ILE A 137 -1.54 3.38 -14.58
CA ILE A 137 -2.05 4.75 -14.41
C ILE A 137 -1.06 5.67 -13.70
N SER A 138 0.13 5.18 -13.32
CA SER A 138 1.14 6.01 -12.64
C SER A 138 1.51 7.23 -13.47
N SER A 139 1.78 8.36 -12.81
CA SER A 139 2.26 9.57 -13.49
C SER A 139 3.51 9.26 -14.33
N PRO A 140 3.58 9.67 -15.61
CA PRO A 140 4.79 9.62 -16.42
C PRO A 140 5.99 10.28 -15.73
N LYS A 141 5.74 11.41 -15.03
CA LYS A 141 6.77 12.13 -14.25
C LYS A 141 7.37 11.23 -13.18
N THR A 142 6.52 10.57 -12.40
CA THR A 142 6.94 9.64 -11.34
C THR A 142 7.74 8.47 -11.91
N VAL A 143 7.24 7.79 -12.95
CA VAL A 143 7.93 6.61 -13.49
C VAL A 143 9.22 6.96 -14.22
N ASN A 144 9.34 8.19 -14.75
CA ASN A 144 10.60 8.68 -15.29
C ASN A 144 11.64 8.88 -14.19
N ARG A 145 11.29 9.55 -13.08
CA ARG A 145 12.20 9.73 -11.94
C ARG A 145 12.63 8.39 -11.32
N VAL A 146 11.71 7.44 -11.22
CA VAL A 146 11.98 6.06 -10.76
C VAL A 146 12.98 5.36 -11.69
N ARG A 147 12.83 5.55 -13.01
CA ARG A 147 13.75 4.97 -14.00
C ARG A 147 15.13 5.62 -13.92
N GLU A 148 15.20 6.93 -13.70
CA GLU A 148 16.47 7.67 -13.50
C GLU A 148 17.23 7.18 -12.26
N ALA A 149 16.53 6.85 -11.17
CA ALA A 149 17.14 6.19 -10.00
C ALA A 149 17.63 4.76 -10.29
N GLY A 150 17.30 4.18 -11.44
CA GLY A 150 17.63 2.80 -11.79
C GLY A 150 16.70 1.74 -11.18
N ILE A 151 15.58 2.14 -10.56
CA ILE A 151 14.60 1.20 -10.01
C ILE A 151 13.98 0.37 -11.14
N LYS A 152 14.00 -0.95 -11.00
CA LYS A 152 13.44 -1.85 -12.02
C LYS A 152 11.92 -1.88 -11.96
N ILE A 153 11.27 -1.25 -12.94
CA ILE A 153 9.80 -1.15 -13.02
C ILE A 153 9.15 -2.47 -13.45
N HIS A 154 8.10 -2.85 -12.73
CA HIS A 154 7.21 -3.96 -13.03
C HIS A 154 5.74 -3.48 -13.07
N TRP A 155 5.12 -3.57 -14.24
CA TRP A 155 3.78 -3.02 -14.47
C TRP A 155 2.66 -3.97 -14.04
N PHE A 156 1.56 -3.40 -13.56
CA PHE A 156 0.30 -4.11 -13.29
C PHE A 156 -0.94 -3.26 -13.60
N HIS A 157 -2.11 -3.90 -13.76
CA HIS A 157 -3.39 -3.21 -13.83
C HIS A 157 -3.96 -3.01 -12.43
N PRO A 158 -4.23 -1.77 -11.97
CA PRO A 158 -4.96 -1.57 -10.73
C PRO A 158 -6.46 -1.81 -10.98
N LEU A 159 -7.14 -2.59 -10.15
CA LEU A 159 -8.59 -2.78 -10.23
C LEU A 159 -9.28 -1.57 -9.59
N ILE A 160 -9.79 -0.66 -10.43
CA ILE A 160 -10.25 0.67 -10.00
C ILE A 160 -11.62 1.06 -10.57
N ASP A 161 -12.15 0.31 -11.52
CA ASP A 161 -13.45 0.61 -12.13
C ASP A 161 -14.50 -0.45 -11.82
N TYR A 162 -15.76 -0.09 -12.12
CA TYR A 162 -16.86 -1.03 -12.03
C TYR A 162 -16.72 -2.13 -13.07
N ASN A 163 -17.10 -3.36 -12.69
CA ASN A 163 -17.11 -4.50 -13.58
C ASN A 163 -18.18 -4.33 -14.68
N LYS A 164 -17.79 -3.65 -15.77
CA LYS A 164 -18.55 -3.53 -17.03
C LYS A 164 -17.97 -4.44 -18.12
N GLY A 165 -17.28 -5.51 -17.71
CA GLY A 165 -16.63 -6.46 -18.61
C GLY A 165 -15.66 -5.78 -19.58
N SER A 166 -15.78 -6.08 -20.87
CA SER A 166 -14.88 -5.57 -21.92
C SER A 166 -15.00 -4.06 -22.19
N LYS A 167 -16.04 -3.40 -21.68
CA LYS A 167 -16.26 -1.95 -21.78
C LYS A 167 -15.73 -1.16 -20.59
N SER A 168 -15.23 -1.85 -19.57
CA SER A 168 -14.54 -1.23 -18.43
C SER A 168 -13.18 -0.67 -18.90
N PHE A 169 -12.68 0.37 -18.25
CA PHE A 169 -11.31 0.86 -18.40
C PHE A 169 -10.30 -0.26 -18.19
N ASN A 170 -10.46 -1.08 -17.14
CA ASN A 170 -9.62 -2.24 -16.91
C ASN A 170 -9.68 -3.24 -18.08
N GLY A 171 -10.85 -3.49 -18.64
CA GLY A 171 -11.05 -4.38 -19.79
C GLY A 171 -10.45 -3.84 -21.09
N LEU A 172 -10.60 -2.55 -21.35
CA LEU A 172 -10.07 -1.88 -22.54
C LEU A 172 -8.55 -1.79 -22.51
N THR A 173 -8.00 -1.26 -21.41
CA THR A 173 -6.54 -1.12 -21.25
C THR A 173 -5.84 -2.47 -21.28
N ALA A 174 -6.42 -3.52 -20.70
CA ALA A 174 -5.87 -4.88 -20.78
C ALA A 174 -5.79 -5.40 -22.22
N LYS A 175 -6.80 -5.11 -23.08
CA LYS A 175 -6.76 -5.47 -24.51
C LYS A 175 -5.67 -4.70 -25.25
N ILE A 176 -5.55 -3.40 -25.01
CA ILE A 176 -4.52 -2.55 -25.63
C ILE A 176 -3.12 -3.02 -25.24
N VAL A 177 -2.90 -3.33 -23.96
CA VAL A 177 -1.60 -3.85 -23.51
C VAL A 177 -1.29 -5.19 -24.17
N LYS A 178 -2.25 -6.12 -24.22
CA LYS A 178 -2.08 -7.43 -24.86
C LYS A 178 -1.81 -7.36 -26.37
N ALA A 179 -2.15 -6.27 -27.03
CA ALA A 179 -1.90 -6.12 -28.47
C ALA A 179 -0.40 -6.13 -28.83
N LYS A 180 0.50 -5.81 -27.89
CA LYS A 180 1.96 -5.87 -28.09
C LYS A 180 2.74 -6.50 -26.92
N LYS A 181 2.04 -7.08 -25.94
CA LYS A 181 2.63 -7.77 -24.80
C LYS A 181 1.85 -9.05 -24.52
N ASP A 182 2.29 -10.15 -25.13
CA ASP A 182 1.58 -11.44 -25.12
C ASP A 182 1.29 -11.95 -23.71
N GLU A 183 2.24 -11.82 -22.78
CA GLU A 183 2.06 -12.20 -21.37
C GLU A 183 1.02 -11.35 -20.64
N GLY A 184 0.71 -10.15 -21.15
CA GLY A 184 -0.09 -9.13 -20.50
C GLY A 184 0.43 -8.72 -19.12
N LEU A 185 -0.42 -8.08 -18.34
CA LEU A 185 -0.11 -7.68 -16.96
C LEU A 185 -1.04 -8.38 -15.98
N PRO A 186 -0.62 -8.62 -14.72
CA PRO A 186 -1.55 -9.06 -13.70
C PRO A 186 -2.46 -7.88 -13.30
N ALA A 187 -3.66 -8.17 -12.84
CA ALA A 187 -4.55 -7.19 -12.26
C ALA A 187 -4.57 -7.34 -10.73
N LEU A 188 -4.45 -6.24 -10.00
CA LEU A 188 -4.33 -6.23 -8.54
C LEU A 188 -5.37 -5.32 -7.91
N GLN A 189 -5.96 -5.81 -6.81
CA GLN A 189 -6.88 -5.05 -6.00
C GLN A 189 -6.12 -3.99 -5.20
N THR A 190 -6.69 -2.78 -5.12
CA THR A 190 -6.06 -1.65 -4.46
C THR A 190 -6.55 -1.43 -3.04
N GLY A 191 -7.82 -1.75 -2.74
CA GLY A 191 -8.44 -1.46 -1.44
C GLY A 191 -8.34 0.02 -1.04
N GLY A 192 -8.19 0.91 -2.03
CA GLY A 192 -8.06 2.34 -1.88
C GLY A 192 -6.70 2.85 -1.34
N ASN A 193 -5.72 1.99 -1.05
CA ASN A 193 -4.41 2.43 -0.55
C ASN A 193 -3.24 1.51 -0.96
N VAL A 194 -2.02 2.07 -0.95
CA VAL A 194 -0.79 1.36 -1.37
C VAL A 194 -0.50 0.14 -0.49
N GLY A 195 -0.80 0.20 0.81
CA GLY A 195 -0.54 -0.88 1.77
C GLY A 195 -1.37 -2.14 1.49
N THR A 196 -2.67 -2.00 1.24
CA THR A 196 -3.53 -3.13 0.84
C THR A 196 -3.06 -3.76 -0.47
N THR A 197 -2.67 -2.94 -1.45
CA THR A 197 -2.10 -3.44 -2.71
C THR A 197 -0.81 -4.23 -2.46
N SER A 198 0.04 -3.72 -1.57
CA SER A 198 1.31 -4.37 -1.17
C SER A 198 1.07 -5.72 -0.50
N TRP A 199 0.01 -5.87 0.30
CA TRP A 199 -0.42 -7.16 0.84
C TRP A 199 -0.79 -8.15 -0.28
N PHE A 200 -1.58 -7.73 -1.28
CA PHE A 200 -1.87 -8.55 -2.45
C PHE A 200 -0.60 -8.91 -3.25
N ILE A 201 0.31 -7.97 -3.45
CA ILE A 201 1.61 -8.23 -4.10
C ILE A 201 2.37 -9.33 -3.36
N GLY A 202 2.43 -9.27 -2.03
CA GLY A 202 3.14 -10.24 -1.20
C GLY A 202 2.74 -11.69 -1.48
N TRP A 203 1.43 -11.99 -1.54
CA TRP A 203 0.97 -13.37 -1.72
C TRP A 203 0.51 -13.72 -3.14
N GLN A 204 -0.06 -12.79 -3.91
CA GLN A 204 -0.54 -13.07 -5.28
C GLN A 204 0.57 -12.98 -6.31
N ILE A 205 1.49 -12.02 -6.18
CA ILE A 205 2.59 -11.86 -7.13
C ILE A 205 3.80 -12.61 -6.63
N LEU A 206 4.32 -12.28 -5.44
CA LEU A 206 5.58 -12.85 -4.94
C LEU A 206 5.43 -14.24 -4.33
N LYS A 207 4.19 -14.69 -4.09
CA LYS A 207 3.83 -16.01 -3.57
C LYS A 207 4.40 -16.34 -2.19
N TYR A 208 4.57 -15.33 -1.33
CA TYR A 208 4.85 -15.55 0.09
C TYR A 208 3.61 -16.11 0.81
N SER A 209 3.86 -16.99 1.79
CA SER A 209 2.79 -17.64 2.57
C SER A 209 2.49 -16.96 3.90
N THR A 210 3.39 -16.09 4.35
CA THR A 210 3.26 -15.28 5.56
C THR A 210 3.53 -13.82 5.22
N ILE A 211 2.55 -12.94 5.50
CA ILE A 211 2.65 -11.50 5.27
C ILE A 211 2.62 -10.79 6.62
N GLY A 212 3.74 -10.18 7.02
CA GLY A 212 3.83 -9.31 8.19
C GLY A 212 3.49 -7.87 7.81
N LEU A 213 2.66 -7.20 8.61
CA LEU A 213 2.27 -5.80 8.38
C LEU A 213 2.90 -4.93 9.46
N ILE A 214 3.66 -3.90 9.09
CA ILE A 214 4.12 -2.85 10.00
C ILE A 214 3.74 -1.48 9.45
N GLY A 215 3.45 -0.50 10.31
CA GLY A 215 3.04 0.82 9.82
C GLY A 215 1.68 0.82 9.12
N MET A 216 0.83 -0.19 9.31
CA MET A 216 -0.49 -0.29 8.69
C MET A 216 -1.61 -0.02 9.70
N ASN A 217 -1.60 1.17 10.30
CA ASN A 217 -2.53 1.51 11.37
C ASN A 217 -4.01 1.58 10.90
N HIS A 218 -4.27 2.08 9.69
CA HIS A 218 -5.63 2.33 9.18
C HIS A 218 -6.52 3.05 10.22
N GLY A 219 -5.98 4.14 10.75
CA GLY A 219 -6.59 4.93 11.81
C GLY A 219 -5.60 5.95 12.33
N TRP A 220 -6.15 6.97 13.00
CA TRP A 220 -5.43 8.02 13.69
C TRP A 220 -5.20 7.64 15.15
N ASP A 221 -4.22 8.30 15.75
CA ASP A 221 -4.03 8.26 17.18
C ASP A 221 -5.09 9.10 17.89
N GLU A 222 -5.36 8.82 19.17
CA GLU A 222 -6.38 9.55 19.94
C GLU A 222 -6.05 11.03 20.13
N ASP A 223 -4.75 11.33 20.18
CA ASP A 223 -4.24 12.69 20.40
C ASP A 223 -3.97 13.46 19.10
N ASP A 224 -4.29 12.88 17.93
CA ASP A 224 -4.17 13.57 16.65
C ASP A 224 -5.17 14.72 16.56
N ASN A 225 -4.71 15.89 16.10
CA ASN A 225 -5.55 17.07 15.96
C ASN A 225 -6.68 16.83 14.93
N PRO A 226 -7.96 17.12 15.24
CA PRO A 226 -9.06 17.02 14.28
C PRO A 226 -8.82 17.69 12.92
N GLY A 227 -8.10 18.82 12.89
CA GLY A 227 -7.74 19.47 11.62
C GLY A 227 -6.86 18.56 10.72
N GLN A 228 -5.88 17.88 11.32
CA GLN A 228 -5.03 16.90 10.62
C GLN A 228 -5.84 15.71 10.11
N ILE A 229 -6.82 15.26 10.89
CA ILE A 229 -7.71 14.15 10.51
C ILE A 229 -8.56 14.54 9.30
N ILE A 230 -9.20 15.71 9.31
CA ILE A 230 -10.04 16.20 8.21
C ILE A 230 -9.24 16.36 6.93
N THR A 231 -8.01 16.87 7.01
CA THR A 231 -7.16 17.07 5.83
C THR A 231 -6.42 15.82 5.40
N HIS A 232 -6.63 14.68 6.09
CA HIS A 232 -5.87 13.46 5.88
C HIS A 232 -4.34 13.65 5.92
N GLY A 233 -3.88 14.58 6.78
CA GLY A 233 -2.47 14.91 6.95
C GLY A 233 -1.92 15.88 5.91
N HIS A 234 -2.76 16.45 5.04
CA HIS A 234 -2.37 17.56 4.18
C HIS A 234 -2.38 18.88 4.96
N GLU A 235 -1.38 19.74 4.76
CA GLU A 235 -1.37 21.07 5.36
C GLU A 235 -2.48 21.93 4.73
N ASN A 236 -3.50 22.27 5.50
CA ASN A 236 -4.51 23.25 5.11
C ASN A 236 -4.76 24.21 6.30
N PRO A 237 -4.19 25.42 6.26
CA PRO A 237 -4.32 26.39 7.37
C PRO A 237 -5.75 26.94 7.53
N ASN A 238 -6.64 26.72 6.55
CA ASN A 238 -8.00 27.26 6.54
C ASN A 238 -9.08 26.18 6.73
N VAL A 239 -8.74 25.01 7.27
CA VAL A 239 -9.74 23.95 7.48
C VAL A 239 -10.69 24.35 8.62
N GLU A 240 -11.96 24.56 8.30
CA GLU A 240 -13.00 24.70 9.32
C GLU A 240 -13.37 23.31 9.85
N VAL A 241 -13.10 23.10 11.15
CA VAL A 241 -13.47 21.86 11.85
C VAL A 241 -14.88 22.05 12.39
N ASP A 242 -15.88 21.42 11.76
CA ASP A 242 -17.22 21.34 12.34
C ASP A 242 -17.27 20.21 13.40
N PRO A 243 -17.43 20.56 14.71
CA PRO A 243 -17.47 19.56 15.78
C PRO A 243 -18.65 18.59 15.66
N SER A 244 -19.76 19.01 15.04
CA SER A 244 -20.94 18.17 14.87
C SER A 244 -20.70 17.06 13.84
N ILE A 245 -19.97 17.37 12.76
CA ILE A 245 -19.60 16.40 11.71
C ILE A 245 -18.50 15.47 12.22
N THR A 246 -17.49 16.00 12.90
CA THR A 246 -16.36 15.19 13.42
C THR A 246 -16.81 14.18 14.47
N ASN A 247 -17.68 14.57 15.41
CA ASN A 247 -18.21 13.63 16.41
C ASN A 247 -19.06 12.50 15.81
N ILE A 248 -19.70 12.74 14.66
CA ILE A 248 -20.52 11.73 13.97
C ILE A 248 -19.64 10.81 13.09
N THR A 249 -18.60 11.36 12.48
CA THR A 249 -17.78 10.66 11.46
C THR A 249 -16.54 9.99 12.04
N PHE A 250 -15.96 10.51 13.12
CA PHE A 250 -14.76 9.97 13.76
C PHE A 250 -15.16 8.97 14.84
N ARG A 251 -15.01 7.68 14.53
CA ARG A 251 -15.32 6.59 15.45
C ARG A 251 -14.10 6.17 16.23
N LYS A 252 -14.20 6.18 17.55
CA LYS A 252 -13.22 5.54 18.43
C LYS A 252 -13.43 4.02 18.40
N ILE A 253 -12.41 3.29 18.00
CA ILE A 253 -12.41 1.82 17.92
C ILE A 253 -11.36 1.27 18.87
N TYR A 254 -11.74 0.25 19.64
CA TYR A 254 -10.85 -0.50 20.51
C TYR A 254 -10.22 -1.67 19.74
N ASN A 255 -8.90 -1.77 19.76
CA ASN A 255 -8.15 -2.92 19.29
C ASN A 255 -7.90 -3.87 20.49
N PRO A 256 -8.59 -5.03 20.55
CA PRO A 256 -8.47 -5.94 21.68
C PRO A 256 -7.12 -6.66 21.73
N ASP A 257 -6.43 -6.81 20.60
CA ASP A 257 -5.19 -7.58 20.52
C ASP A 257 -3.99 -6.81 21.08
N PHE A 258 -4.01 -5.48 20.97
CA PHE A 258 -2.96 -4.59 21.48
C PHE A 258 -3.40 -3.72 22.66
N ASN A 259 -4.65 -3.86 23.12
CA ASN A 259 -5.24 -3.07 24.19
C ASN A 259 -5.03 -1.56 24.00
N CYS A 260 -5.41 -1.06 22.83
CA CYS A 260 -5.29 0.35 22.47
C CYS A 260 -6.52 0.84 21.70
N TYR A 261 -6.70 2.15 21.60
CA TYR A 261 -7.73 2.73 20.75
C TYR A 261 -7.12 3.40 19.52
N CYS A 262 -7.92 3.53 18.48
CA CYS A 262 -7.64 4.39 17.34
C CYS A 262 -8.89 5.14 16.93
N ILE A 263 -8.71 6.30 16.30
CA ILE A 263 -9.79 7.07 15.70
C ILE A 263 -9.89 6.71 14.22
N MET A 264 -11.10 6.38 13.77
CA MET A 264 -11.39 6.03 12.38
C MET A 264 -12.32 7.08 11.78
N ASP A 265 -11.80 7.78 10.78
CA ASP A 265 -12.61 8.56 9.86
C ASP A 265 -13.27 7.66 8.78
N PRO A 266 -14.12 8.20 7.90
CA PRO A 266 -14.75 7.46 6.81
C PRO A 266 -13.78 6.73 5.86
N ILE A 267 -12.65 7.34 5.50
CA ILE A 267 -11.69 6.80 4.55
C ILE A 267 -10.91 5.65 5.20
N TYR A 268 -10.37 5.82 6.41
CA TYR A 268 -9.72 4.73 7.14
C TYR A 268 -10.70 3.64 7.54
N GLN A 269 -11.98 3.97 7.75
CA GLN A 269 -13.03 2.95 7.88
C GLN A 269 -13.19 2.13 6.62
N PHE A 270 -13.23 2.77 5.45
CA PHE A 270 -13.25 2.06 4.17
C PHE A 270 -11.99 1.20 3.98
N TYR A 271 -10.79 1.74 4.19
CA TYR A 271 -9.52 1.01 4.03
C TYR A 271 -9.41 -0.18 4.99
N SER A 272 -9.77 0.01 6.26
CA SER A 272 -9.73 -1.04 7.29
C SER A 272 -10.72 -2.16 6.96
N ASN A 273 -11.97 -1.81 6.65
CA ASN A 273 -13.00 -2.78 6.30
C ASN A 273 -12.63 -3.57 5.04
N ALA A 274 -12.16 -2.89 3.98
CA ALA A 274 -11.76 -3.54 2.74
C ALA A 274 -10.64 -4.55 2.96
N LEU A 275 -9.56 -4.15 3.66
CA LEU A 275 -8.44 -5.05 3.94
C LEU A 275 -8.87 -6.27 4.77
N LYS A 276 -9.68 -6.08 5.81
CA LYS A 276 -10.22 -7.18 6.62
C LYS A 276 -11.07 -8.14 5.80
N GLU A 277 -11.93 -7.62 4.92
CA GLU A 277 -12.77 -8.43 4.02
C GLU A 277 -11.93 -9.21 2.99
N PHE A 278 -10.81 -8.64 2.52
CA PHE A 278 -9.89 -9.36 1.65
C PHE A 278 -9.15 -10.48 2.40
N ILE A 279 -8.71 -10.22 3.63
CA ILE A 279 -8.01 -11.21 4.46
C ILE A 279 -8.96 -12.37 4.83
N SER A 280 -10.20 -12.09 5.22
CA SER A 280 -11.16 -13.15 5.58
C SER A 280 -11.46 -14.11 4.42
N ARG A 281 -11.48 -13.60 3.18
CA ARG A 281 -11.68 -14.38 1.95
C ARG A 281 -10.39 -14.95 1.35
N SER A 282 -9.23 -14.65 1.94
CA SER A 282 -7.95 -15.13 1.44
C SER A 282 -7.82 -16.66 1.59
N PRO A 283 -6.95 -17.30 0.78
CA PRO A 283 -6.73 -18.75 0.86
C PRO A 283 -6.35 -19.19 2.27
N LYS A 284 -6.86 -20.34 2.73
CA LYS A 284 -6.61 -20.87 4.09
C LYS A 284 -5.12 -21.05 4.43
N TRP A 285 -4.27 -21.16 3.42
CA TRP A 285 -2.84 -21.35 3.59
C TRP A 285 -2.05 -20.06 3.84
N LEU A 286 -2.69 -18.90 3.65
CA LEU A 286 -2.08 -17.57 3.81
C LEU A 286 -2.19 -17.13 5.26
N SER A 287 -1.07 -16.76 5.86
CA SER A 287 -1.02 -16.15 7.19
C SER A 287 -0.82 -14.64 7.06
N THR A 288 -1.75 -13.85 7.58
CA THR A 288 -1.58 -12.40 7.70
C THR A 288 -1.32 -12.05 9.15
N ILE A 289 -0.16 -11.46 9.41
CA ILE A 289 0.29 -11.07 10.74
C ILE A 289 0.24 -9.55 10.85
N ASN A 290 -0.58 -9.02 11.75
CA ASN A 290 -0.49 -7.62 12.12
C ASN A 290 0.62 -7.45 13.16
N ALA A 291 1.76 -6.90 12.72
CA ALA A 291 2.89 -6.50 13.56
C ALA A 291 2.99 -4.96 13.69
N THR A 292 1.89 -4.25 13.39
CA THR A 292 1.80 -2.78 13.51
C THR A 292 1.75 -2.34 14.97
N GLU A 293 1.42 -3.26 15.89
CA GLU A 293 1.29 -2.98 17.33
C GLU A 293 0.30 -1.85 17.65
N GLY A 294 -0.78 -1.77 16.87
CA GLY A 294 -1.87 -0.84 17.07
C GLY A 294 -2.77 -0.72 15.85
N GLY A 295 -3.56 0.36 15.83
CA GLY A 295 -4.48 0.65 14.72
C GLY A 295 -5.68 -0.29 14.67
N SER A 296 -6.35 -0.34 13.52
CA SER A 296 -7.65 -1.00 13.39
C SER A 296 -7.60 -2.37 12.71
N ILE A 297 -6.43 -2.92 12.37
CA ILE A 297 -6.30 -4.20 11.63
C ILE A 297 -6.27 -5.40 12.58
N PHE A 298 -7.44 -5.89 12.98
CA PHE A 298 -7.63 -7.08 13.80
C PHE A 298 -8.93 -7.80 13.38
N GLY A 299 -9.06 -9.09 13.71
CA GLY A 299 -10.26 -9.89 13.45
C GLY A 299 -9.97 -11.23 12.76
N GLU A 300 -10.96 -11.74 12.03
CA GLU A 300 -10.90 -13.07 11.40
C GLU A 300 -9.68 -13.22 10.48
N LYS A 301 -8.92 -14.33 10.65
CA LYS A 301 -7.69 -14.66 9.90
C LYS A 301 -6.57 -13.63 9.99
N ILE A 302 -6.61 -12.74 10.98
CA ILE A 302 -5.51 -11.82 11.31
C ILE A 302 -4.93 -12.27 12.64
N THR A 303 -3.63 -12.56 12.66
CA THR A 303 -2.91 -12.81 13.90
C THR A 303 -2.14 -11.56 14.29
N SER A 304 -2.40 -11.03 15.47
CA SER A 304 -1.66 -9.89 16.01
C SER A 304 -0.50 -10.36 16.87
N MET A 305 0.68 -9.75 16.70
CA MET A 305 1.86 -9.98 17.56
C MET A 305 2.80 -8.78 17.49
N LYS A 306 3.76 -8.69 18.41
CA LYS A 306 4.79 -7.65 18.36
C LYS A 306 5.74 -7.88 17.17
N LEU A 307 6.35 -6.80 16.67
CA LEU A 307 7.31 -6.93 15.57
C LEU A 307 8.49 -7.82 15.97
N LEU A 308 9.04 -7.68 17.17
CA LEU A 308 10.12 -8.53 17.67
C LEU A 308 9.76 -10.02 17.62
N GLU A 309 8.57 -10.37 18.11
CA GLU A 309 8.07 -11.75 18.08
C GLU A 309 7.89 -12.28 16.65
N PHE A 310 7.42 -11.43 15.73
CA PHE A 310 7.34 -11.80 14.31
C PHE A 310 8.72 -12.09 13.73
N LEU A 311 9.70 -11.23 14.02
CA LEU A 311 11.07 -11.39 13.51
C LEU A 311 11.71 -12.66 14.08
N GLU A 312 11.58 -12.94 15.37
CA GLU A 312 12.09 -14.17 16.00
C GLU A 312 11.48 -15.44 15.40
N LYS A 313 10.17 -15.44 15.11
CA LYS A 313 9.48 -16.60 14.52
C LYS A 313 9.83 -16.86 13.06
N ASN A 314 10.29 -15.85 12.34
CA ASN A 314 10.58 -15.90 10.90
C ASN A 314 12.07 -15.64 10.60
N GLN A 315 12.95 -15.84 11.57
CA GLN A 315 14.37 -16.04 11.32
C GLN A 315 14.57 -17.44 10.75
N ASP A 316 15.40 -17.57 9.72
CA ASP A 316 15.90 -18.87 9.28
C ASP A 316 16.54 -19.57 10.51
N LYS A 317 16.05 -20.77 10.83
CA LYS A 317 16.72 -21.68 11.77
C LYS A 317 17.86 -22.41 11.07
#